data_AF-A0A5C7UFY5-F1
#
_entry.id   AF-A0A5C7UFY5-F1
#
_cell.length_a   1.000
_cell.length_b   1.000
_cell.length_c   1.000
_cell.angle_alpha   90.00
_cell.angle_beta   90.00
_cell.angle_gamma   90.00
#
_symmetry.space_group_name_H-M   'P 1'
#
loop_
_entity.id
_entity.type
_entity.pdbx_description
1 polymer ?
#
loop_
_entity_poly.entity_id
_entity_poly.type
_entity_poly.pdbx_seq_one_letter_code
_entity_poly.pdbx_strand_id
1 'polypeptide(L)'
;MNYLKHKLILLSAVFFLSAASVNLVIAGPGHDHDAGQASNSVGVVLPRFYAESDMYEVVGVFDGKLIQLYLDHFLTNKPVKAAKINIDIDGQKIELKESPDNIYDGVLAKNLTSDLAPVTITINNGDG
;
A
#
# COMPACT_ATOMS: atom_id res chain seq x y z
N MET A 1 76.37 -6.97 -6.61
CA MET A 1 75.25 -6.08 -6.97
C MET A 1 74.75 -5.32 -5.73
N ASN A 2 75.37 -4.16 -5.49
CA ASN A 2 74.78 -2.84 -5.19
C ASN A 2 73.62 -2.84 -4.15
N TYR A 3 73.84 -2.73 -2.83
CA TYR A 3 74.22 -1.55 -1.99
C TYR A 3 73.40 -0.27 -2.19
N LEU A 4 72.49 0.04 -1.24
CA LEU A 4 72.28 1.39 -0.65
C LEU A 4 71.29 1.33 0.55
N LYS A 5 71.69 0.83 1.73
CA LYS A 5 72.07 1.55 2.95
C LYS A 5 71.56 3.00 3.19
N HIS A 6 71.02 3.15 4.42
CA HIS A 6 71.00 4.31 5.34
C HIS A 6 69.80 5.29 5.21
N LYS A 7 69.10 5.74 6.27
CA LYS A 7 69.52 6.00 7.66
C LYS A 7 68.41 5.75 8.69
N LEU A 8 68.84 5.15 9.79
CA LEU A 8 68.27 5.15 11.15
C LEU A 8 68.30 6.58 11.74
N ILE A 9 67.27 6.98 12.51
CA ILE A 9 67.23 8.01 13.60
C ILE A 9 65.74 8.35 13.83
N LEU A 10 65.12 8.43 15.01
CA LEU A 10 65.41 8.19 16.43
C LEU A 10 64.05 8.21 17.19
N LEU A 11 63.94 7.41 18.24
CA LEU A 11 63.29 7.69 19.55
C LEU A 11 61.81 8.15 19.61
N SER A 12 60.93 7.32 20.20
CA SER A 12 60.35 7.58 21.54
C SER A 12 59.27 6.56 21.90
N ALA A 13 59.39 6.01 23.10
CA ALA A 13 58.43 5.13 23.72
C ALA A 13 57.22 5.93 24.21
N VAL A 14 55.99 5.48 23.91
CA VAL A 14 54.84 5.78 24.77
C VAL A 14 53.96 4.54 24.89
N PHE A 15 53.95 4.03 26.12
CA PHE A 15 53.09 2.98 26.64
C PHE A 15 51.70 3.60 26.85
N PHE A 16 50.69 3.17 26.08
CA PHE A 16 49.29 3.52 26.39
C PHE A 16 48.48 2.26 26.66
N LEU A 17 48.32 2.04 27.97
CA LEU A 17 47.45 1.08 28.61
C LEU A 17 45.99 1.46 28.34
N SER A 18 45.33 0.81 27.38
CA SER A 18 43.89 0.98 27.18
C SER A 18 43.15 -0.04 28.02
N ALA A 19 42.65 0.42 29.17
CA ALA A 19 41.77 -0.34 30.04
C ALA A 19 40.42 -0.61 29.34
N ALA A 20 39.97 -1.85 29.41
CA ALA A 20 38.66 -2.26 28.94
C ALA A 20 37.55 -1.58 29.77
N SER A 21 36.82 -0.66 29.15
CA SER A 21 35.60 -0.08 29.72
C SER A 21 34.46 -1.10 29.59
N VAL A 22 34.24 -1.92 30.62
CA VAL A 22 33.00 -2.69 30.75
C VAL A 22 31.87 -1.72 31.12
N ASN A 23 31.04 -1.37 30.16
CA ASN A 23 29.80 -0.63 30.43
C ASN A 23 28.80 -1.60 31.04
N LEU A 24 28.66 -1.58 32.37
CA LEU A 24 27.62 -2.30 33.09
C LEU A 24 26.29 -1.60 32.80
N VAL A 25 25.50 -2.15 31.88
CA VAL A 25 24.13 -1.67 31.61
C VAL A 25 23.22 -2.24 32.71
N ILE A 26 22.84 -1.38 33.65
CA ILE A 26 21.80 -1.66 34.65
C ILE A 26 20.46 -1.36 33.99
N ALA A 27 19.70 -2.39 33.65
CA ALA A 27 18.30 -2.21 33.24
C ALA A 27 17.49 -1.72 34.46
N GLY A 28 16.89 -0.54 34.34
CA GLY A 28 15.99 0.02 35.35
C GLY A 28 14.68 -0.78 35.48
N PRO A 29 13.83 -0.45 36.45
CA PRO A 29 12.54 -1.12 36.65
C PRO A 29 11.73 -1.05 35.35
N GLY A 30 11.36 -2.20 34.80
CA GLY A 30 10.48 -2.26 33.63
C GLY A 30 9.17 -1.58 33.97
N HIS A 31 8.75 -0.61 33.16
CA HIS A 31 7.39 -0.08 33.26
C HIS A 31 6.43 -1.20 32.86
N ASP A 32 5.54 -1.57 33.77
CA ASP A 32 4.42 -2.45 33.49
C ASP A 32 3.67 -1.93 32.27
N HIS A 33 3.64 -2.71 31.19
CA HIS A 33 2.79 -2.46 30.05
C HIS A 33 1.41 -3.07 30.30
N ASP A 34 0.72 -2.63 31.35
CA ASP A 34 -0.75 -2.67 31.32
C ASP A 34 -1.22 -1.46 30.51
N ALA A 35 -0.86 -1.49 29.23
CA ALA A 35 -1.44 -0.61 28.24
C ALA A 35 -2.87 -1.11 28.05
N GLY A 36 -3.78 -0.50 28.80
CA GLY A 36 -5.21 -0.79 28.75
C GLY A 36 -5.66 -1.06 27.32
N GLN A 37 -6.42 -2.14 27.15
CA GLN A 37 -6.90 -2.62 25.86
C GLN A 37 -7.30 -1.43 24.99
N ALA A 38 -6.47 -1.12 23.99
CA ALA A 38 -6.85 -0.16 22.98
C ALA A 38 -8.16 -0.70 22.39
N SER A 39 -9.23 0.08 22.49
CA SER A 39 -10.47 -0.25 21.83
C SER A 39 -10.13 -0.44 20.36
N ASN A 40 -10.23 -1.67 19.86
CA ASN A 40 -10.12 -1.95 18.45
C ASN A 40 -11.25 -1.16 17.79
N SER A 41 -10.93 -0.01 17.19
CA SER A 41 -11.86 0.63 16.28
C SER A 41 -12.08 -0.37 15.16
N VAL A 42 -13.23 -1.03 15.16
CA VAL A 42 -13.66 -1.82 14.02
C VAL A 42 -13.81 -0.80 12.90
N GLY A 43 -12.81 -0.73 12.02
CA GLY A 43 -12.88 0.10 10.83
C GLY A 43 -14.13 -0.26 10.05
N VAL A 44 -14.80 0.75 9.47
CA VAL A 44 -15.95 0.51 8.62
C VAL A 44 -15.48 -0.32 7.42
N VAL A 45 -15.93 -1.58 7.34
CA VAL A 45 -15.68 -2.45 6.19
C VAL A 45 -16.72 -2.12 5.14
N LEU A 46 -16.30 -1.43 4.09
CA LEU A 46 -17.16 -1.13 2.95
C LEU A 46 -17.35 -2.38 2.07
N PRO A 47 -18.56 -2.62 1.52
CA PRO A 47 -18.78 -3.70 0.56
C PRO A 47 -17.90 -3.54 -0.68
N ARG A 48 -17.38 -4.67 -1.18
CA ARG A 48 -16.50 -4.70 -2.36
C ARG A 48 -16.91 -5.83 -3.29
N PHE A 49 -16.65 -5.63 -4.57
CA PHE A 49 -16.67 -6.71 -5.56
C PHE A 49 -15.34 -6.76 -6.30
N TYR A 50 -15.04 -7.95 -6.82
CA TYR A 50 -13.88 -8.20 -7.68
C TYR A 50 -14.34 -8.95 -8.93
N ALA A 51 -13.74 -8.59 -10.05
CA ALA A 51 -13.89 -9.32 -11.31
C ALA A 51 -12.58 -9.21 -12.10
N GLU A 52 -12.28 -10.25 -12.87
CA GLU A 52 -11.10 -10.30 -13.73
C GLU A 52 -11.46 -10.85 -15.12
N SER A 53 -10.58 -10.57 -16.06
CA SER A 53 -10.58 -11.08 -17.43
C SER A 53 -9.14 -11.21 -17.91
N ASP A 54 -8.93 -11.77 -19.10
CA ASP A 54 -7.59 -11.87 -19.70
C ASP A 54 -6.88 -10.51 -19.87
N MET A 55 -7.65 -9.42 -19.93
CA MET A 55 -7.13 -8.07 -20.14
C MET A 55 -7.07 -7.23 -18.86
N TYR A 56 -8.03 -7.39 -17.96
CA TYR A 56 -8.28 -6.44 -16.88
C TYR A 56 -8.59 -7.09 -15.54
N GLU A 57 -8.18 -6.41 -14.47
CA GLU A 57 -8.60 -6.64 -13.10
C GLU A 57 -9.43 -5.46 -12.60
N VAL A 58 -10.50 -5.76 -11.87
CA VAL A 58 -11.44 -4.75 -11.37
C VAL A 58 -11.70 -4.95 -9.89
N VAL A 59 -11.61 -3.85 -9.15
CA VAL A 59 -12.07 -3.75 -7.77
C VAL A 59 -13.07 -2.62 -7.68
N GLY A 60 -14.31 -2.91 -7.28
CA GLY A 60 -15.28 -1.90 -6.92
C GLY A 60 -15.52 -1.84 -5.42
N VAL A 61 -15.73 -0.63 -4.91
CA VAL A 61 -16.05 -0.34 -3.50
C VAL A 61 -17.33 0.48 -3.45
N PHE A 62 -18.27 0.06 -2.60
CA PHE A 62 -19.51 0.81 -2.35
C PHE A 62 -19.43 1.55 -1.02
N ASP A 63 -19.64 2.87 -1.06
CA ASP A 63 -19.91 3.70 0.12
C ASP A 63 -21.34 4.26 0.01
N GLY A 64 -22.30 3.49 0.53
CA GLY A 64 -23.72 3.74 0.32
C GLY A 64 -24.09 3.71 -1.17
N LYS A 65 -24.30 4.88 -1.77
CA LYS A 65 -24.62 5.03 -3.20
C LYS A 65 -23.41 5.38 -4.06
N LEU A 66 -22.30 5.78 -3.44
CA LEU A 66 -21.07 6.07 -4.17
C LEU A 66 -20.41 4.75 -4.57
N ILE A 67 -19.99 4.68 -5.83
CA ILE A 67 -19.16 3.61 -6.36
C ILE A 67 -17.79 4.21 -6.65
N GLN A 68 -16.74 3.57 -6.16
CA GLN A 68 -15.37 3.80 -6.60
C GLN A 68 -14.83 2.52 -7.22
N LEU A 69 -14.31 2.61 -8.44
CA LEU A 69 -13.80 1.49 -9.19
C LEU A 69 -12.35 1.71 -9.59
N TYR A 70 -11.52 0.72 -9.29
CA TYR A 70 -10.13 0.61 -9.70
C TYR A 70 -10.06 -0.38 -10.86
N LEU A 71 -9.39 0.01 -11.94
CA LEU A 71 -9.26 -0.78 -13.15
C LEU A 71 -7.79 -0.85 -13.54
N ASP A 72 -7.23 -2.06 -13.53
CA ASP A 72 -5.84 -2.32 -13.87
C ASP A 72 -5.72 -3.32 -15.03
N HIS A 73 -4.62 -3.25 -15.78
CA HIS A 73 -4.23 -4.28 -16.75
C HIS A 73 -3.81 -5.55 -16.02
N PHE A 74 -4.41 -6.69 -16.35
CA PHE A 74 -4.16 -7.97 -15.67
C PHE A 74 -2.67 -8.34 -15.64
N LEU A 75 -1.99 -8.25 -16.79
CA LEU A 75 -0.59 -8.67 -16.89
C LEU A 75 0.41 -7.74 -16.19
N THR A 76 0.08 -6.47 -16.01
CA THR A 76 1.06 -5.47 -15.55
C THR A 76 0.66 -4.76 -14.27
N ASN A 77 -0.58 -4.95 -13.80
CA ASN A 77 -1.15 -4.25 -12.64
C ASN A 77 -1.01 -2.72 -12.74
N LYS A 78 -1.01 -2.19 -13.98
CA LYS A 78 -0.97 -0.75 -14.24
C LYS A 78 -2.40 -0.23 -14.42
N PRO A 79 -2.70 0.98 -13.92
CA PRO A 79 -4.01 1.58 -14.12
C PRO A 79 -4.36 1.77 -15.58
N VAL A 80 -5.60 1.47 -15.93
CA VAL A 80 -6.20 1.73 -17.25
C VAL A 80 -6.91 3.07 -17.23
N LYS A 81 -6.56 3.94 -18.16
CA LYS A 81 -7.07 5.31 -18.28
C LYS A 81 -8.02 5.44 -19.46
N ALA A 82 -8.78 6.54 -19.47
CA ALA A 82 -9.71 6.90 -20.55
C ALA A 82 -10.72 5.79 -20.91
N ALA A 83 -10.99 4.85 -19.99
CA ALA A 83 -11.92 3.76 -20.22
C ALA A 83 -13.37 4.25 -20.09
N LYS A 84 -14.24 3.76 -20.98
CA LYS A 84 -15.68 3.92 -20.81
C LYS A 84 -16.23 2.74 -20.02
N ILE A 85 -16.54 2.98 -18.74
CA ILE A 85 -16.99 1.95 -17.81
C ILE A 85 -18.48 2.13 -17.52
N ASN A 86 -19.25 1.06 -17.72
CA ASN A 86 -20.66 0.99 -17.33
C ASN A 86 -20.86 -0.15 -16.33
N ILE A 87 -21.66 0.11 -15.29
CA ILE A 87 -22.07 -0.88 -14.30
C ILE A 87 -23.59 -1.07 -14.39
N ASP A 88 -24.02 -2.32 -14.33
CA ASP A 88 -25.41 -2.70 -14.03
C ASP A 88 -25.45 -3.45 -12.70
N ILE A 89 -26.20 -2.91 -11.73
CA ILE A 89 -26.40 -3.49 -10.41
C ILE A 89 -27.80 -3.16 -9.90
N ASP A 90 -28.53 -4.16 -9.43
CA ASP A 90 -29.92 -4.00 -8.93
C ASP A 90 -30.84 -3.27 -9.93
N GLY A 91 -30.64 -3.54 -11.23
CA GLY A 91 -31.34 -2.92 -12.35
C GLY A 91 -30.99 -1.45 -12.60
N GLN A 92 -29.93 -0.93 -11.97
CA GLN A 92 -29.43 0.43 -12.15
C GLN A 92 -28.22 0.41 -13.08
N LYS A 93 -28.34 1.12 -14.21
CA LYS A 93 -27.25 1.30 -15.17
C LYS A 93 -26.60 2.66 -14.98
N ILE A 94 -25.29 2.67 -14.75
CA ILE A 94 -24.51 3.87 -14.46
C ILE A 94 -23.24 3.84 -15.30
N GLU A 95 -22.95 4.96 -15.96
CA GLU A 95 -21.63 5.21 -16.55
C GLU A 95 -20.75 5.86 -15.48
N LEU A 96 -19.60 5.25 -15.17
CA LEU A 96 -18.63 5.84 -14.25
C LEU A 96 -17.79 6.90 -14.96
N LYS A 97 -17.37 7.91 -14.21
CA LYS A 97 -16.50 9.00 -14.69
C LYS A 97 -15.10 8.81 -14.14
N GLU A 98 -14.11 9.02 -15.00
CA GLU A 98 -12.71 9.04 -14.55
C GLU A 98 -12.50 10.25 -13.63
N SER A 99 -11.95 9.97 -12.46
CA SER A 99 -11.61 10.90 -11.41
C SER A 99 -10.09 10.88 -11.16
N PRO A 100 -9.55 11.83 -10.39
CA PRO A 100 -8.14 11.80 -9.99
C PRO A 100 -7.74 10.48 -9.32
N ASP A 101 -6.43 10.25 -9.22
CA ASP A 101 -5.85 9.07 -8.56
C ASP A 101 -6.19 7.71 -9.21
N ASN A 102 -6.53 7.72 -10.51
CA ASN A 102 -6.87 6.55 -11.33
C ASN A 102 -8.11 5.79 -10.83
N ILE A 103 -9.10 6.54 -10.37
CA ILE A 103 -10.39 6.01 -9.89
C ILE A 103 -11.46 6.34 -10.93
N TYR A 104 -12.39 5.41 -11.14
CA TYR A 104 -13.65 5.70 -11.83
C TYR A 104 -14.78 5.75 -10.80
N ASP A 105 -15.54 6.84 -10.76
CA ASP A 105 -16.60 7.05 -9.77
C ASP A 105 -17.99 7.25 -10.38
N GLY A 106 -19.01 7.01 -9.56
CA GLY A 106 -20.40 7.18 -9.96
C GLY A 106 -21.33 7.04 -8.77
N VAL A 107 -22.59 7.46 -8.96
CA VAL A 107 -23.59 7.45 -7.89
C VAL A 107 -24.82 6.66 -8.32
N LEU A 108 -25.21 5.67 -7.51
CA LEU A 108 -26.45 4.92 -7.66
C LEU A 108 -27.66 5.85 -7.47
N ALA A 109 -28.69 5.67 -8.31
CA ALA A 109 -29.93 6.44 -8.22
C ALA A 109 -30.73 6.08 -6.95
N LYS A 110 -30.70 4.81 -6.55
CA LYS A 110 -31.34 4.26 -5.34
C LYS A 110 -30.32 3.42 -4.57
N ASN A 111 -30.53 3.29 -3.25
CA ASN A 111 -29.74 2.35 -2.44
C ASN A 111 -29.95 0.91 -2.96
N LEU A 112 -28.95 0.05 -2.77
CA LEU A 112 -29.09 -1.37 -3.05
C LEU A 112 -30.19 -1.95 -2.16
N THR A 113 -31.00 -2.83 -2.74
CA THR A 113 -32.09 -3.51 -2.03
C THR A 113 -31.64 -4.73 -1.24
N SER A 114 -30.41 -5.19 -1.47
CA SER A 114 -29.79 -6.33 -0.79
C SER A 114 -28.29 -6.12 -0.66
N ASP A 115 -27.70 -6.73 0.38
CA ASP A 115 -26.25 -6.81 0.58
C ASP A 115 -25.58 -7.75 -0.44
N LEU A 116 -26.36 -8.60 -1.13
CA LEU A 116 -25.92 -9.47 -2.22
C LEU A 116 -26.62 -9.04 -3.51
N ALA A 117 -25.87 -8.39 -4.40
CA ALA A 117 -26.37 -7.97 -5.70
C ALA A 117 -25.42 -8.42 -6.82
N PRO A 118 -25.92 -9.03 -7.89
CA PRO A 118 -25.09 -9.32 -9.06
C PRO A 118 -24.63 -8.01 -9.70
N VAL A 119 -23.36 -7.98 -10.08
CA VAL A 119 -22.73 -6.83 -10.72
C VAL A 119 -22.30 -7.25 -12.13
N THR A 120 -22.74 -6.50 -13.13
CA THR A 120 -22.21 -6.61 -14.49
C THR A 120 -21.42 -5.37 -14.83
N ILE A 121 -20.22 -5.56 -15.40
CA ILE A 121 -19.32 -4.47 -15.75
C ILE A 121 -19.04 -4.57 -17.24
N THR A 122 -19.24 -3.46 -17.95
CA THR A 122 -18.85 -3.33 -19.35
C THR A 122 -17.76 -2.29 -19.46
N ILE A 123 -16.59 -2.72 -19.91
CA ILE A 123 -15.42 -1.87 -20.15
C ILE A 123 -15.28 -1.74 -21.66
N ASN A 124 -15.33 -0.51 -22.18
CA ASN A 124 -15.03 -0.21 -23.57
C ASN A 124 -13.86 0.78 -23.63
N ASN A 125 -13.03 0.65 -24.66
CA ASN A 125 -11.98 1.62 -25.02
C ASN A 125 -11.00 1.95 -23.86
N GLY A 126 -10.32 0.96 -23.28
CA GLY A 126 -9.25 1.22 -22.29
C GLY A 126 -7.95 1.68 -22.96
N ASP A 127 -7.35 2.77 -22.44
CA ASP A 127 -6.16 3.46 -22.95
C ASP A 127 -6.26 3.85 -24.44
N GLY A 128 -7.23 4.74 -24.74
CA GLY A 128 -7.54 5.23 -26.10
C GLY A 128 -6.37 5.68 -26.97
#